data_AF-A0A2G5X4I3-F1
#
_entry.id   AF-A0A2G5X4I3-F1
#
_cell.length_a   1.000
_cell.length_b   1.000
_cell.length_c   1.000
_cell.angle_alpha   90.00
_cell.angle_beta   90.00
_cell.angle_gamma   90.00
#
_symmetry.space_group_name_H-M   'P 1'
#
loop_
_entity.id
_entity.type
_entity.pdbx_description
1 polymer ?
#
loop_
_entity_poly.entity_id
_entity_poly.type
_entity_poly.pdbx_seq_one_letter_code
_entity_poly.pdbx_strand_id
1 'polypeptide(L)'
;MVDREEANLMRRDMDFCIDLLEGFSKGYFKSSFQLRDMDDKFYLYQLELLRDANLVDYDLLDISGGYGLKYCPKLTWEGNDFLELVENDTILNKTKEVAKAKGIELFSLPIDVMKAYLKMQTNNILGIDL
;
A
#
# COMPACT_ATOMS: atom_id res chain seq x y z
N MET A 1 25.60 -12.82 2.93
CA MET A 1 25.68 -11.36 3.10
C MET A 1 24.67 -10.82 2.10
N VAL A 2 23.50 -10.36 2.56
CA VAL A 2 22.48 -9.82 1.66
C VAL A 2 23.07 -8.56 1.03
N ASP A 3 23.02 -8.45 -0.31
CA ASP A 3 23.49 -7.26 -1.01
C ASP A 3 22.68 -6.05 -0.52
N ARG A 4 23.31 -4.88 -0.38
CA ARG A 4 22.59 -3.64 -0.03
C ARG A 4 21.50 -3.32 -1.05
N GLU A 5 21.66 -3.76 -2.30
CA GLU A 5 20.65 -3.64 -3.35
C GLU A 5 19.43 -4.53 -3.08
N GLU A 6 19.64 -5.79 -2.66
CA GLU A 6 18.55 -6.68 -2.21
C GLU A 6 17.86 -6.17 -0.93
N ALA A 7 18.60 -5.53 -0.03
CA ALA A 7 18.05 -4.99 1.22
C ALA A 7 17.04 -3.85 0.98
N ASN A 8 17.20 -3.07 -0.09
CA ASN A 8 16.25 -2.00 -0.43
C ASN A 8 14.96 -2.54 -1.06
N LEU A 9 15.00 -3.71 -1.71
CA LEU A 9 13.80 -4.38 -2.24
C LEU A 9 12.82 -4.78 -1.12
N MET A 10 13.35 -5.11 0.05
CA MET A 10 12.58 -5.60 1.19
C MET A 10 12.14 -4.46 2.13
N ARG A 11 12.10 -3.22 1.62
CA ARG A 11 11.59 -2.07 2.37
C ARG A 11 10.25 -1.63 1.78
N ARG A 12 9.29 -1.38 2.66
CA ARG A 12 7.99 -0.81 2.27
C ARG A 12 8.17 0.51 1.52
N ASP A 13 7.56 0.60 0.35
CA ASP A 13 7.42 1.82 -0.43
C ASP A 13 5.93 2.19 -0.46
N MET A 14 5.57 3.24 0.28
CA MET A 14 4.16 3.61 0.45
C MET A 14 3.55 4.24 -0.79
N ASP A 15 4.34 5.01 -1.56
CA ASP A 15 3.84 5.61 -2.78
C ASP A 15 3.53 4.51 -3.79
N PHE A 16 4.43 3.54 -3.95
CA PHE A 16 4.17 2.38 -4.80
C PHE A 16 3.00 1.51 -4.30
N CYS A 17 2.84 1.34 -2.98
CA CYS A 17 1.68 0.66 -2.41
C CYS A 17 0.36 1.34 -2.79
N ILE A 18 0.32 2.68 -2.80
CA ILE A 18 -0.86 3.44 -3.21
C ILE A 18 -1.11 3.26 -4.72
N ASP A 19 -0.06 3.34 -5.54
CA ASP A 19 -0.15 3.10 -6.99
C ASP A 19 -0.71 1.69 -7.31
N LEU A 20 -0.30 0.67 -6.53
CA LEU A 20 -0.85 -0.68 -6.66
C LEU A 20 -2.35 -0.72 -6.35
N LEU A 21 -2.77 -0.12 -5.24
CA LEU A 21 -4.19 -0.07 -4.85
C LEU A 21 -5.05 0.65 -5.89
N GLU A 22 -4.56 1.78 -6.42
CA GLU A 22 -5.22 2.52 -7.51
C GLU A 22 -5.26 1.69 -8.81
N GLY A 23 -4.18 0.97 -9.12
CA GLY A 23 -4.15 0.03 -10.24
C GLY A 23 -5.22 -1.05 -10.11
N PHE A 24 -5.30 -1.69 -8.94
CA PHE A 24 -6.26 -2.75 -8.67
C PHE A 24 -7.71 -2.28 -8.69
N SER A 25 -8.00 -1.06 -8.22
CA SER A 25 -9.35 -0.48 -8.29
C SER A 25 -9.83 -0.30 -9.74
N LYS A 26 -8.89 -0.18 -10.68
CA LYS A 26 -9.14 -0.06 -12.13
C LYS A 26 -8.96 -1.38 -12.90
N GLY A 27 -8.62 -2.47 -12.22
CA GLY A 27 -8.36 -3.77 -12.83
C GLY A 27 -6.99 -3.89 -13.51
N TYR A 28 -6.06 -2.97 -13.25
CA TYR A 28 -4.69 -2.99 -13.76
C TYR A 28 -3.76 -3.70 -12.79
N PHE A 29 -3.11 -4.78 -13.24
CA PHE A 29 -2.17 -5.54 -12.43
C PHE A 29 -1.16 -6.27 -13.31
N LYS A 30 0.04 -6.52 -12.75
CA LYS A 30 1.00 -7.46 -13.35
C LYS A 30 0.57 -8.87 -13.01
N SER A 31 0.41 -9.75 -14.01
CA SER A 31 -0.15 -11.09 -13.77
C SER A 31 0.90 -12.18 -13.54
N SER A 32 2.18 -11.93 -13.80
CA SER A 32 3.25 -12.92 -13.69
C SER A 32 4.55 -12.30 -13.18
N PHE A 33 5.25 -13.05 -12.33
CA PHE A 33 6.46 -12.64 -11.61
C PHE A 33 7.53 -13.72 -11.72
N GLN A 34 8.76 -13.33 -12.05
CA GLN A 34 9.92 -14.19 -12.14
C GLN A 34 10.82 -13.99 -10.92
N LEU A 35 11.13 -15.05 -10.17
CA LEU A 35 11.91 -14.93 -8.92
C LEU A 35 13.39 -14.57 -9.13
N ARG A 36 13.84 -14.54 -10.38
CA ARG A 36 15.18 -14.03 -10.74
C ARG A 36 15.20 -12.54 -11.07
N ASP A 37 14.04 -11.95 -11.29
CA ASP A 37 13.86 -10.55 -11.64
C ASP A 37 13.66 -9.71 -10.37
N MET A 38 14.41 -8.61 -10.25
CA MET A 38 14.45 -7.82 -9.02
C MET A 38 13.20 -6.96 -8.86
N ASP A 39 12.66 -6.43 -9.96
CA ASP A 39 11.43 -5.64 -9.95
C ASP A 39 10.22 -6.54 -9.59
N ASP A 40 10.22 -7.79 -10.06
CA ASP A 40 9.22 -8.78 -9.67
C ASP A 40 9.27 -9.15 -8.19
N LYS A 41 10.45 -9.31 -7.62
CA LYS A 41 10.61 -9.51 -6.17
C LYS A 41 10.11 -8.31 -5.39
N PHE A 42 10.45 -7.10 -5.81
CA PHE A 42 9.97 -5.87 -5.17
C PHE A 42 8.45 -5.79 -5.23
N TYR A 43 7.85 -5.99 -6.41
CA TYR A 43 6.40 -5.97 -6.58
C TYR A 43 5.71 -6.96 -5.66
N LEU A 44 6.16 -8.23 -5.64
CA LEU A 44 5.60 -9.26 -4.79
C LEU A 44 5.73 -8.90 -3.31
N TYR A 45 6.86 -8.36 -2.89
CA TYR A 45 7.05 -7.93 -1.50
C TYR A 45 6.09 -6.82 -1.08
N GLN A 46 5.90 -5.78 -1.91
CA GLN A 46 4.93 -4.72 -1.61
C GLN A 46 3.50 -5.27 -1.60
N LEU A 47 3.18 -6.20 -2.51
CA LEU A 47 1.88 -6.86 -2.57
C LEU A 47 1.61 -7.73 -1.31
N GLU A 48 2.62 -8.43 -0.80
CA GLU A 48 2.56 -9.18 0.46
C GLU A 48 2.29 -8.24 1.64
N LEU A 49 3.00 -7.11 1.73
CA LEU A 49 2.76 -6.10 2.77
C LEU A 49 1.34 -5.54 2.74
N LEU A 50 0.77 -5.31 1.56
CA LEU A 50 -0.62 -4.86 1.42
C LEU A 50 -1.61 -5.91 1.91
N ARG A 51 -1.36 -7.20 1.66
CA ARG A 51 -2.19 -8.30 2.20
C ARG A 51 -2.06 -8.39 3.72
N ASP A 52 -0.85 -8.33 4.25
CA ASP A 52 -0.59 -8.39 5.70
C ASP A 52 -1.26 -7.21 6.44
N ALA A 53 -1.37 -6.06 5.78
CA ALA A 53 -2.10 -4.90 6.27
C ALA A 53 -3.63 -4.96 6.06
N ASN A 54 -4.15 -6.10 5.56
CA ASN A 54 -5.55 -6.34 5.24
C ASN A 54 -6.12 -5.35 4.20
N LEU A 55 -5.31 -4.81 3.29
CA LEU A 55 -5.75 -3.88 2.25
C LEU A 55 -6.15 -4.58 0.96
N VAL A 56 -5.54 -5.74 0.66
CA VAL A 56 -5.85 -6.54 -0.52
C VAL A 56 -5.93 -8.03 -0.18
N ASP A 57 -6.64 -8.77 -1.02
CA ASP A 57 -6.66 -10.22 -1.04
C ASP A 57 -6.35 -10.73 -2.45
N TYR A 58 -5.62 -11.84 -2.57
CA TYR A 58 -5.25 -12.41 -3.87
C TYR A 58 -4.92 -13.90 -3.79
N ASP A 59 -4.88 -14.56 -4.94
CA ASP A 59 -4.43 -15.96 -5.06
C ASP A 59 -3.23 -16.02 -6.00
N LEU A 60 -2.17 -16.71 -5.56
CA LEU A 60 -1.02 -17.03 -6.40
C LEU A 60 -1.15 -18.43 -7.01
N LEU A 61 -0.59 -18.56 -8.20
CA LEU A 61 -0.37 -19.82 -8.91
C LEU A 61 1.13 -20.02 -9.08
N ASP A 62 1.60 -21.24 -8.83
CA ASP A 62 2.97 -21.61 -9.17
C ASP A 62 3.12 -21.69 -10.69
N ILE A 63 4.14 -21.01 -11.20
CA ILE A 63 4.55 -21.09 -12.61
C ILE A 63 6.03 -21.44 -12.70
N SER A 64 6.48 -21.88 -13.87
CA SER A 64 7.89 -22.21 -14.07
C SER A 64 8.79 -20.99 -13.77
N GLY A 65 9.57 -21.07 -12.69
CA GLY A 65 10.52 -20.02 -12.31
C GLY A 65 9.93 -18.84 -11.53
N GLY A 66 8.66 -18.91 -11.12
CA GLY A 66 8.07 -17.87 -10.26
C GLY A 66 6.58 -18.06 -9.99
N TYR A 67 5.84 -16.95 -9.91
CA TYR A 67 4.44 -16.94 -9.52
C TYR A 67 3.56 -16.18 -10.52
N GLY A 68 2.28 -16.55 -10.61
CA GLY A 68 1.27 -15.79 -11.32
C GLY A 68 0.10 -15.41 -10.41
N LEU A 69 -0.50 -14.25 -10.66
CA LEU A 69 -1.76 -13.87 -10.03
C LEU A 69 -2.93 -14.53 -10.78
N LYS A 70 -3.78 -15.25 -10.04
CA LYS A 70 -4.94 -15.94 -10.62
C LYS A 70 -5.96 -14.97 -11.21
N TYR A 71 -6.18 -13.85 -10.52
CA TYR A 71 -7.04 -12.74 -10.88
C TYR A 71 -6.43 -11.43 -10.38
N CYS A 72 -7.01 -10.29 -10.79
CA CYS A 72 -6.66 -9.00 -10.19
C CYS A 72 -6.81 -9.08 -8.66
N PRO A 73 -5.81 -8.63 -7.87
CA PRO A 73 -5.96 -8.51 -6.43
C PRO A 73 -7.21 -7.71 -6.08
N LYS A 74 -7.96 -8.20 -5.11
CA LYS A 74 -9.21 -7.60 -4.67
C LYS A 74 -8.94 -6.68 -3.49
N LEU A 75 -9.32 -5.40 -3.59
CA LEU A 75 -9.35 -4.51 -2.43
C LEU A 75 -10.32 -5.06 -1.38
N THR A 76 -9.87 -5.16 -0.13
CA THR A 76 -10.77 -5.44 0.99
C THR A 76 -11.63 -4.20 1.28
N TRP A 77 -12.60 -4.30 2.18
CA TRP A 77 -13.31 -3.09 2.66
C TRP A 77 -12.35 -2.06 3.24
N GLU A 78 -11.39 -2.50 4.05
CA GLU A 78 -10.37 -1.63 4.63
C GLU A 78 -9.44 -1.04 3.56
N GLY A 79 -9.13 -1.80 2.50
CA GLY A 79 -8.40 -1.33 1.34
C GLY A 79 -9.12 -0.23 0.58
N ASN A 80 -10.43 -0.37 0.36
CA ASN A 80 -11.25 0.67 -0.28
C ASN A 80 -11.32 1.93 0.59
N ASP A 81 -11.62 1.80 1.88
CA ASP A 81 -11.64 2.93 2.81
C ASP A 81 -10.30 3.67 2.83
N PHE A 82 -9.19 2.92 2.89
CA PHE A 82 -7.86 3.51 2.88
C PHE A 82 -7.58 4.26 1.57
N LEU A 83 -7.90 3.65 0.42
CA LEU A 83 -7.71 4.25 -0.90
C LEU A 83 -8.51 5.55 -1.03
N GLU A 84 -9.78 5.56 -0.64
CA GLU A 84 -10.63 6.77 -0.67
C GLU A 84 -10.03 7.91 0.17
N LEU A 85 -9.43 7.61 1.32
CA LEU A 85 -8.81 8.60 2.19
C LEU A 85 -7.51 9.17 1.61
N VAL A 86 -6.69 8.36 0.95
CA VAL A 86 -5.44 8.83 0.33
C VAL A 86 -5.65 9.49 -1.03
N GLU A 87 -6.72 9.16 -1.76
CA GLU A 87 -7.11 9.86 -2.99
C GLU A 87 -7.80 11.20 -2.71
N ASN A 88 -8.32 11.42 -1.50
CA ASN A 88 -8.91 12.69 -1.12
C ASN A 88 -7.82 13.72 -0.76
N ASP A 89 -7.52 14.62 -1.70
CA ASP A 89 -6.53 15.69 -1.52
C ASP A 89 -6.73 16.51 -0.25
N THR A 90 -7.97 16.78 0.17
CA THR A 90 -8.24 17.58 1.37
C THR A 90 -7.80 16.83 2.62
N ILE A 91 -8.21 15.56 2.75
CA ILE A 91 -7.86 14.70 3.88
C ILE A 91 -6.36 14.42 3.89
N LEU A 92 -5.79 14.01 2.75
CA LEU A 92 -4.37 13.66 2.64
C LEU A 92 -3.48 14.86 2.94
N ASN A 93 -3.73 16.02 2.31
CA ASN A 93 -2.91 17.22 2.54
C ASN A 93 -3.02 17.68 3.99
N LYS A 94 -4.22 17.66 4.59
CA LYS A 94 -4.38 18.03 6.00
C LYS A 94 -3.63 17.09 6.93
N THR A 95 -3.68 15.79 6.64
CA THR A 95 -2.96 14.77 7.41
C THR A 95 -1.44 14.97 7.29
N LYS A 96 -0.94 15.25 6.07
CA LYS A 96 0.48 15.56 5.83
C LYS A 96 0.92 16.82 6.59
N GLU A 97 0.11 17.88 6.60
CA GLU A 97 0.39 19.11 7.38
C GLU A 97 0.54 18.81 8.87
N VAL A 98 -0.40 18.07 9.45
CA VAL A 98 -0.39 17.74 10.89
C VAL A 98 0.79 16.85 11.26
N ALA A 99 1.13 15.86 10.43
CA ALA A 99 2.31 15.03 10.62
C ALA A 99 3.60 15.88 10.55
N LYS A 100 3.70 16.73 9.53
CA LYS A 100 4.86 17.61 9.30
C LYS A 100 5.05 18.62 10.45
N ALA A 101 3.96 19.15 11.01
CA ALA A 101 4.02 20.02 12.19
C ALA A 101 4.62 19.32 13.43
N LYS A 102 4.58 17.98 13.47
CA LYS A 102 5.23 17.15 14.50
C LYS A 102 6.62 16.65 14.09
N GLY A 103 7.16 17.12 12.96
CA GLY A 103 8.46 16.70 12.43
C GLY A 103 8.46 15.30 11.81
N ILE A 104 7.29 14.79 11.41
CA ILE A 104 7.13 13.42 10.89
C ILE A 104 6.62 13.48 9.44
N GLU A 105 7.19 12.64 8.58
CA GLU A 105 6.63 12.40 7.24
C GLU A 105 5.54 11.31 7.31
N LEU A 106 4.34 11.61 6.82
CA LEU A 106 3.18 10.72 6.93
C LEU A 106 3.47 9.29 6.42
N PHE A 107 4.11 9.17 5.26
CA PHE A 107 4.37 7.87 4.61
C PHE A 107 5.55 7.10 5.22
N SER A 108 6.27 7.72 6.17
CA SER A 108 7.26 7.02 7.00
C SER A 108 6.63 6.30 8.20
N LEU A 109 5.38 6.61 8.55
CA LEU A 109 4.69 6.02 9.71
C LEU A 109 4.27 4.56 9.47
N PRO A 110 4.16 3.73 10.52
CA PRO A 110 3.53 2.41 10.42
C PRO A 110 2.13 2.51 9.79
N ILE A 111 1.75 1.52 8.98
CA ILE A 111 0.51 1.54 8.19
C ILE A 111 -0.74 1.75 9.06
N ASP A 112 -0.81 1.11 10.24
CA ASP A 112 -1.94 1.27 11.15
C ASP A 112 -2.01 2.67 11.76
N VAL A 113 -0.87 3.28 12.06
CA VAL A 113 -0.80 4.66 12.56
C VAL A 113 -1.25 5.63 11.47
N MET A 114 -0.83 5.41 10.22
CA MET A 114 -1.27 6.21 9.09
C MET A 114 -2.78 6.10 8.85
N LYS A 115 -3.34 4.88 8.85
CA LYS A 115 -4.79 4.64 8.75
C LYS A 115 -5.56 5.38 9.85
N ALA A 116 -5.08 5.29 11.10
CA ALA A 116 -5.69 5.99 12.22
C ALA A 116 -5.63 7.52 12.06
N TYR A 117 -4.51 8.05 11.60
CA TYR A 117 -4.34 9.49 11.37
C TYR A 117 -5.26 10.03 10.28
N LEU A 118 -5.38 9.32 9.16
CA LEU A 118 -6.29 9.69 8.07
C LEU A 118 -7.75 9.71 8.58
N LYS A 119 -8.20 8.66 9.26
CA LYS A 119 -9.55 8.59 9.85
C LYS A 119 -9.79 9.71 10.86
N MET A 120 -8.82 9.98 11.73
CA MET A 120 -8.89 11.10 12.68
C MET A 120 -9.04 12.45 11.97
N GLN A 121 -8.30 12.69 10.88
CA GLN A 121 -8.44 13.93 10.12
C GLN A 121 -9.81 14.03 9.42
N THR A 122 -10.34 12.93 8.91
CA THR A 122 -11.72 12.90 8.37
C THR A 122 -12.73 13.35 9.41
N ASN A 123 -12.67 12.80 10.62
CA ASN A 123 -13.56 13.19 11.72
C ASN A 123 -13.43 14.67 12.09
N ASN A 124 -12.20 15.18 12.17
CA ASN A 124 -11.94 16.59 12.45
C ASN A 124 -12.52 17.52 11.37
N ILE A 125 -12.38 17.15 10.09
CA ILE A 125 -12.91 17.92 8.96
C ILE A 125 -14.44 17.93 8.97
N LEU A 126 -15.06 16.80 9.30
CA LEU A 126 -16.51 16.66 9.35
C LEU A 126 -17.12 17.22 10.65
N GLY A 127 -16.32 17.56 11.66
CA GLY A 127 -16.79 18.00 12.97
C GLY A 127 -17.50 16.91 13.76
N ILE A 128 -17.08 15.65 13.57
CA ILE A 128 -17.64 14.49 14.27
C ILE A 128 -16.67 14.11 15.40
N ASP A 129 -17.13 14.17 16.65
CA ASP A 129 -16.43 13.58 17.79
C ASP A 129 -16.81 12.08 17.87
N LEU A 130 -15.83 11.20 17.65
CA LEU A 130 -15.94 9.75 17.84
C LEU A 130 -15.01 9.29 18.98
#